data_AF-A0A453SPX9-F1
#
_entry.id   AF-A0A453SPX9-F1
#
_cell.length_a   1.000
_cell.length_b   1.000
_cell.length_c   1.000
_cell.angle_alpha   90.00
_cell.angle_beta   90.00
_cell.angle_gamma   90.00
#
_symmetry.space_group_name_H-M   'P 1'
#
loop_
_entity.id
_entity.type
_entity.pdbx_description
1 polymer ?
#
loop_
_entity_poly.entity_id
_entity_poly.type
_entity_poly.pdbx_seq_one_letter_code
_entity_poly.pdbx_strand_id
1 'polypeptide(L)'
;MSRLSHDADGAVSMAAIISLGLIGAGTNNARIAGLLRKLSSQQYGGYLYCVRIAQGLLHLGKGLLTLDPCHSDRLLLSPVALAGLVTVLHACLAMQPIIVEKYPYMLYILALAMQPRMLLTLDEDLKPLHVPVRVGQAVDVVGQAGSPRTITGFQTYNTPVVLAAGEQAELATEKYIPLTPVLEGFVILRKNPEHHED
;
A
#
# COMPACT_ATOMS: atom_id res chain seq x y z
N MET A 1 19.49 -4.26 6.63
CA MET A 1 18.73 -5.36 5.98
C MET A 1 19.57 -6.19 5.01
N SER A 2 20.18 -5.64 3.95
CA SER A 2 20.89 -6.48 2.95
C SER A 2 22.01 -7.37 3.51
N ARG A 3 22.71 -6.94 4.57
CA ARG A 3 23.73 -7.76 5.26
C ARG A 3 23.10 -8.86 6.13
N LEU A 4 21.99 -8.55 6.80
CA LEU A 4 21.26 -9.49 7.67
C LEU A 4 20.52 -10.58 6.88
N SER A 5 20.13 -10.30 5.63
CA SER A 5 19.53 -11.33 4.77
C SER A 5 20.53 -12.41 4.34
N HIS A 6 21.84 -12.13 4.40
CA HIS A 6 22.92 -13.08 4.10
C HIS A 6 23.62 -13.59 5.36
N ASP A 7 22.99 -13.45 6.53
CA ASP A 7 23.57 -13.91 7.79
C ASP A 7 23.69 -15.44 7.82
N ALA A 8 24.69 -15.93 8.55
CA ALA A 8 24.91 -17.36 8.78
C ALA A 8 23.83 -17.94 9.71
N ASP A 9 23.24 -17.12 10.59
CA ASP A 9 22.08 -17.52 11.38
C ASP A 9 20.81 -17.53 10.50
N GLY A 10 20.29 -18.75 10.31
CA GLY A 10 19.07 -18.99 9.57
C GLY A 10 17.86 -18.24 10.11
N ALA A 11 17.70 -18.16 11.43
CA ALA A 11 16.55 -17.50 12.04
C ALA A 11 16.54 -16.00 11.73
N VAL A 12 17.72 -15.35 11.80
CA VAL A 12 17.90 -13.93 11.49
C VAL A 12 17.68 -13.67 10.00
N SER A 13 18.23 -14.51 9.12
CA SER A 13 18.03 -14.40 7.67
C SER A 13 16.54 -14.49 7.30
N MET A 14 15.83 -15.47 7.85
CA MET A 14 14.38 -15.65 7.63
C MET A 14 13.55 -14.46 8.10
N ALA A 15 13.79 -13.97 9.31
CA ALA A 15 13.10 -12.81 9.85
C ALA A 15 13.37 -11.54 9.01
N ALA A 16 14.61 -11.35 8.55
CA ALA A 16 14.96 -10.23 7.69
C ALA A 16 14.27 -10.29 6.32
N ILE A 17 14.12 -11.49 5.74
CA ILE A 17 13.45 -11.70 4.45
C ILE A 17 11.95 -11.39 4.55
N ILE A 18 11.25 -11.92 5.56
CA ILE A 18 9.82 -11.60 5.74
C ILE A 18 9.62 -10.12 6.08
N SER A 19 10.49 -9.52 6.90
CA SER A 19 10.42 -8.09 7.20
C SER A 19 10.53 -7.23 5.93
N LEU A 20 11.41 -7.61 4.99
CA LEU A 20 11.50 -6.95 3.67
C LEU A 20 10.21 -7.11 2.85
N GLY A 21 9.59 -8.28 2.90
CA GLY A 21 8.30 -8.53 2.25
C GLY A 21 7.15 -7.72 2.83
N LEU A 22 7.07 -7.62 4.16
CA LEU A 22 6.05 -6.85 4.86
C LEU A 22 6.18 -5.34 4.62
N ILE A 23 7.40 -4.79 4.73
CA ILE A 23 7.66 -3.35 4.48
C ILE A 23 7.40 -3.01 3.01
N GLY A 24 7.78 -3.90 2.10
CA GLY A 24 7.57 -3.73 0.66
C GLY A 24 6.17 -4.07 0.18
N ALA A 25 5.25 -4.49 1.05
CA ALA A 25 4.00 -5.10 0.63
C ALA A 25 3.20 -4.18 -0.31
N GLY A 26 2.85 -4.68 -1.49
CA GLY A 26 2.09 -3.90 -2.48
C GLY A 26 2.82 -2.75 -3.17
N THR A 27 4.04 -2.40 -2.76
CA THR A 27 4.78 -1.25 -3.32
C THR A 27 5.44 -1.52 -4.67
N ASN A 28 5.58 -2.80 -5.04
CA ASN A 28 6.28 -3.23 -6.26
C ASN A 28 7.69 -2.62 -6.39
N ASN A 29 8.39 -2.39 -5.28
CA ASN A 29 9.70 -1.74 -5.29
C ASN A 29 10.77 -2.60 -5.99
N ALA A 30 11.29 -2.11 -7.11
CA ALA A 30 12.28 -2.82 -7.94
C ALA A 30 13.56 -3.21 -7.19
N ARG A 31 14.00 -2.42 -6.19
CA ARG A 31 15.21 -2.73 -5.42
C ARG A 31 15.00 -3.93 -4.50
N ILE A 32 13.85 -4.01 -3.83
CA ILE A 32 13.47 -5.14 -2.97
C ILE A 32 13.24 -6.39 -3.84
N ALA A 33 12.56 -6.23 -4.98
CA ALA A 33 12.35 -7.31 -5.95
C ALA A 33 13.68 -7.92 -6.43
N GLY A 34 14.64 -7.06 -6.81
CA GLY A 34 15.97 -7.48 -7.24
C GLY A 34 16.74 -8.22 -6.15
N LEU A 35 16.66 -7.78 -4.89
CA LEU A 35 17.30 -8.45 -3.76
C LEU A 35 16.66 -9.84 -3.49
N LEU A 36 15.34 -9.92 -3.43
CA LEU A 36 14.62 -11.18 -3.22
C LEU A 36 14.86 -12.17 -4.36
N ARG A 37 14.99 -11.69 -5.60
CA ARG A 37 15.31 -12.55 -6.75
C ARG A 37 16.70 -13.16 -6.64
N LYS A 38 17.71 -12.37 -6.20
CA LYS A 38 19.06 -12.88 -5.93
C LYS A 38 19.04 -13.96 -4.83
N LEU A 39 18.37 -13.68 -3.71
CA LEU A 39 18.23 -14.65 -2.61
C LEU A 39 17.54 -15.95 -3.05
N SER A 40 16.51 -15.85 -3.91
CA SER A 40 15.80 -17.03 -4.43
C SER A 40 16.67 -17.97 -5.27
N SER A 41 17.77 -17.46 -5.86
CA SER A 41 18.71 -18.28 -6.63
C SER A 41 19.82 -18.92 -5.78
N GLN A 42 20.03 -18.44 -4.55
CA GLN A 42 21.16 -18.83 -3.71
C GLN A 42 20.76 -19.73 -2.52
N GLN A 43 19.49 -19.73 -2.12
CA GLN A 43 19.04 -20.43 -0.91
C GLN A 43 18.14 -21.64 -1.22
N TYR A 44 18.31 -22.72 -0.45
CA TYR A 44 17.61 -23.99 -0.60
C TYR A 44 16.79 -24.34 0.65
N GLY A 45 15.68 -25.08 0.48
CA GLY A 45 14.85 -25.57 1.60
C GLY A 45 13.85 -24.54 2.16
N GLY A 46 13.63 -24.53 3.48
CA GLY A 46 12.66 -23.66 4.16
C GLY A 46 12.89 -22.15 3.99
N TYR A 47 14.12 -21.74 3.68
CA TYR A 47 14.45 -20.36 3.33
C TYR A 47 13.78 -19.92 2.02
N LEU A 48 13.70 -20.81 1.04
CA LEU A 48 13.07 -20.52 -0.25
C LEU A 48 11.57 -20.24 -0.07
N TYR A 49 10.91 -20.96 0.84
CA TYR A 49 9.51 -20.71 1.18
C TYR A 49 9.30 -19.27 1.69
N CYS A 50 10.16 -18.82 2.61
CA CYS A 50 10.12 -17.46 3.15
C CYS A 50 10.39 -16.39 2.09
N VAL A 51 11.35 -16.63 1.19
CA VAL A 51 11.64 -15.74 0.05
C VAL A 51 10.44 -15.64 -0.89
N ARG A 52 9.75 -16.74 -1.17
CA ARG A 52 8.55 -16.76 -2.04
C ARG A 52 7.39 -15.99 -1.41
N ILE A 53 7.17 -16.14 -0.10
CA ILE A 53 6.17 -15.34 0.62
C ILE A 53 6.51 -13.85 0.51
N ALA A 54 7.76 -13.48 0.78
CA ALA A 54 8.18 -12.07 0.69
C ALA A 54 8.01 -11.50 -0.73
N GLN A 55 8.28 -12.29 -1.78
CA GLN A 55 8.03 -11.92 -3.17
C GLN A 55 6.52 -11.75 -3.45
N GLY A 56 5.68 -12.65 -2.92
CA GLY A 56 4.23 -12.55 -3.03
C GLY A 56 3.67 -11.30 -2.35
N LEU A 57 4.17 -10.96 -1.16
CA LEU A 57 3.80 -9.74 -0.44
C LEU A 57 4.22 -8.48 -1.21
N LEU A 58 5.44 -8.44 -1.76
CA LEU A 58 5.92 -7.30 -2.55
C LEU A 58 5.03 -6.98 -3.75
N HIS A 59 4.49 -8.00 -4.41
CA HIS A 59 3.61 -7.89 -5.57
C HIS A 59 2.12 -8.14 -5.23
N LEU A 60 1.72 -7.89 -3.98
CA LEU A 60 0.37 -8.12 -3.50
C LEU A 60 -0.67 -7.44 -4.41
N GLY A 61 -1.64 -8.21 -4.91
CA GLY A 61 -2.64 -7.70 -5.86
C GLY A 61 -2.06 -7.05 -7.11
N LYS A 62 -0.87 -7.48 -7.58
CA LYS A 62 -0.08 -6.83 -8.65
C LYS A 62 0.34 -5.38 -8.34
N GLY A 63 0.39 -5.01 -7.06
CA GLY A 63 0.64 -3.64 -6.60
C GLY A 63 -0.62 -2.82 -6.36
N LEU A 64 -1.82 -3.41 -6.52
CA LEU A 64 -3.09 -2.74 -6.26
C LEU A 64 -3.52 -2.82 -4.79
N LEU A 65 -2.98 -3.79 -4.04
CA LEU A 65 -3.27 -4.02 -2.63
C LEU A 65 -2.04 -3.75 -1.78
N THR A 66 -2.23 -3.20 -0.59
CA THR A 66 -1.19 -3.00 0.42
C THR A 66 -1.61 -3.54 1.76
N LEU A 67 -0.64 -3.61 2.66
CA LEU A 67 -0.89 -3.81 4.08
C LEU A 67 -0.82 -2.46 4.77
N ASP A 68 -1.95 -1.96 5.26
CA ASP A 68 -2.00 -0.74 6.07
C ASP A 68 -3.10 -0.90 7.13
N PRO A 69 -2.78 -0.76 8.44
CA PRO A 69 -3.79 -0.73 9.49
C PRO A 69 -4.53 0.61 9.56
N CYS A 70 -4.01 1.65 8.91
CA CYS A 70 -4.58 2.99 8.94
C CYS A 70 -5.47 3.26 7.72
N HIS A 71 -6.47 4.13 7.90
CA HIS A 71 -7.44 4.55 6.90
C HIS A 71 -7.63 6.08 6.93
N SER A 72 -8.10 6.65 5.84
CA SER A 72 -8.42 8.09 5.70
C SER A 72 -7.21 8.99 5.98
N ASP A 73 -6.20 8.98 5.10
CA ASP A 73 -4.97 9.78 5.27
C ASP A 73 -4.30 9.54 6.64
N ARG A 74 -4.36 8.30 7.12
CA ARG A 74 -3.80 7.85 8.41
C ARG A 74 -4.44 8.44 9.67
N LEU A 75 -5.64 9.03 9.55
CA LEU A 75 -6.37 9.56 10.69
C LEU A 75 -7.00 8.47 11.55
N LEU A 76 -7.46 7.37 10.93
CA LEU A 76 -8.19 6.31 11.62
C LEU A 76 -7.38 5.02 11.62
N LEU A 77 -7.10 4.50 12.81
CA LEU A 77 -6.42 3.21 12.99
C LEU A 77 -7.47 2.12 13.20
N SER A 78 -7.49 1.11 12.32
CA SER A 78 -8.35 -0.06 12.50
C SER A 78 -7.73 -1.02 13.52
N PRO A 79 -8.40 -1.29 14.66
CA PRO A 79 -7.86 -2.19 15.67
C PRO A 79 -7.78 -3.64 15.15
N VAL A 80 -8.66 -4.03 14.22
CA VAL A 80 -8.70 -5.38 13.65
C VAL A 80 -7.52 -5.61 12.71
N ALA A 81 -7.23 -4.65 11.83
CA ALA A 81 -6.09 -4.73 10.92
C ALA A 81 -4.76 -4.73 11.70
N LEU A 82 -4.66 -3.89 12.73
CA LEU A 82 -3.51 -3.88 13.62
C LEU A 82 -3.33 -5.21 14.36
N ALA A 83 -4.40 -5.75 14.96
CA ALA A 83 -4.35 -7.03 15.64
C ALA A 83 -3.92 -8.16 14.70
N GLY A 84 -4.37 -8.14 13.44
CA GLY A 84 -3.95 -9.10 12.42
C GLY A 84 -2.46 -9.02 12.13
N LEU A 85 -1.91 -7.81 11.93
CA LEU A 85 -0.48 -7.61 11.72
C LEU A 85 0.35 -8.04 12.93
N VAL A 86 -0.06 -7.68 14.15
CA VAL A 86 0.65 -8.04 15.39
C VAL A 86 0.66 -9.55 15.60
N THR A 87 -0.45 -10.23 15.29
CA THR A 87 -0.54 -11.70 15.40
C THR A 87 0.46 -12.39 14.47
N VAL A 88 0.58 -11.93 13.23
CA VAL A 88 1.55 -12.47 12.28
C VAL A 88 2.99 -12.13 12.68
N LEU A 89 3.24 -10.90 13.15
CA LEU A 89 4.56 -10.51 13.67
C LEU A 89 4.98 -11.38 14.86
N HIS A 90 4.05 -11.71 15.75
CA HIS A 90 4.30 -12.63 16.87
C HIS A 90 4.62 -14.04 16.37
N ALA A 91 3.90 -14.54 15.36
CA ALA A 91 4.19 -15.83 14.72
C ALA A 91 5.59 -15.86 14.05
N CYS A 92 6.05 -14.74 13.51
CA CYS A 92 7.39 -14.62 12.89
C CYS A 92 8.54 -14.76 13.89
N LEU A 93 8.32 -14.60 15.20
CA LEU A 93 9.36 -14.85 16.20
C LEU A 93 9.81 -16.31 16.23
N ALA A 94 8.90 -17.25 15.93
CA ALA A 94 9.16 -18.67 15.85
C ALA A 94 8.82 -19.21 14.45
N MET A 95 9.54 -18.70 13.45
CA MET A 95 9.21 -18.86 12.04
C MET A 95 9.28 -20.30 11.52
N GLN A 96 10.30 -21.07 11.92
CA GLN A 96 10.44 -22.49 11.54
C GLN A 96 9.26 -23.36 12.00
N PRO A 97 8.99 -23.47 13.32
CA PRO A 97 7.95 -24.38 13.80
C PRO A 97 6.54 -23.91 13.44
N ILE A 98 6.29 -22.60 13.38
CA ILE A 98 4.94 -22.05 13.18
C ILE A 98 4.63 -21.88 11.70
N ILE A 99 5.44 -21.10 10.97
CA ILE A 99 5.09 -20.67 9.60
C ILE A 99 5.50 -21.71 8.56
N VAL A 100 6.67 -22.33 8.72
CA VAL A 100 7.21 -23.29 7.72
C VAL A 100 6.64 -24.69 7.91
N GLU A 101 6.46 -25.14 9.15
CA GLU A 101 6.07 -26.54 9.45
C GLU A 101 4.59 -26.70 9.77
N LYS A 102 4.12 -26.20 10.93
CA LYS A 102 2.80 -26.61 11.47
C LYS A 102 1.62 -25.79 10.96
N TYR A 103 1.77 -24.48 10.83
CA TYR A 103 0.66 -23.56 10.61
C TYR A 103 0.89 -22.51 9.50
N PRO A 104 1.09 -22.93 8.24
CA PRO A 104 1.23 -22.00 7.11
C PRO A 104 0.04 -21.04 6.93
N TYR A 105 -1.16 -21.50 7.32
CA TYR A 105 -2.40 -20.73 7.19
C TYR A 105 -2.47 -19.50 8.10
N MET A 106 -1.61 -19.36 9.10
CA MET A 106 -1.56 -18.15 9.93
C MET A 106 -1.25 -16.89 9.10
N LEU A 107 -0.60 -17.05 7.94
CA LEU A 107 -0.37 -15.96 7.01
C LEU A 107 -1.67 -15.40 6.41
N TYR A 108 -2.77 -16.14 6.39
CA TYR A 108 -4.06 -15.62 5.92
C TYR A 108 -4.64 -14.55 6.84
N ILE A 109 -4.18 -14.46 8.09
CA ILE A 109 -4.58 -13.38 9.01
C ILE A 109 -4.18 -12.01 8.48
N LEU A 110 -3.15 -11.93 7.62
CA LEU A 110 -2.77 -10.69 6.91
C LEU A 110 -3.92 -10.13 6.06
N ALA A 111 -4.88 -10.94 5.63
CA ALA A 111 -6.04 -10.48 4.86
C ALA A 111 -6.83 -9.38 5.59
N LEU A 112 -6.81 -9.37 6.92
CA LEU A 112 -7.46 -8.34 7.74
C LEU A 112 -6.86 -6.93 7.56
N ALA A 113 -5.61 -6.85 7.12
CA ALA A 113 -4.89 -5.61 6.88
C ALA A 113 -4.74 -5.30 5.38
N MET A 114 -5.27 -6.15 4.49
CA MET A 114 -5.19 -5.92 3.04
C MET A 114 -6.19 -4.85 2.61
N GLN A 115 -5.70 -3.77 2.02
CA GLN A 115 -6.54 -2.67 1.51
C GLN A 115 -6.14 -2.27 0.09
N PRO A 116 -7.11 -1.89 -0.77
CA PRO A 116 -6.82 -1.38 -2.11
C PRO A 116 -6.27 0.05 -2.08
N ARG A 117 -5.28 0.33 -2.94
CA ARG A 117 -4.62 1.64 -3.08
C ARG A 117 -5.04 2.44 -4.31
N MET A 118 -5.93 1.87 -5.10
CA MET A 118 -6.40 2.50 -6.32
C MET A 118 -7.45 3.56 -5.98
N LEU A 119 -7.22 4.79 -6.43
CA LEU A 119 -8.21 5.85 -6.47
C LEU A 119 -9.06 5.69 -7.73
N LEU A 120 -10.35 5.44 -7.56
CA LEU A 120 -11.35 5.31 -8.61
C LEU A 120 -12.50 6.27 -8.33
N THR A 121 -12.83 7.08 -9.33
CA THR A 121 -13.92 8.05 -9.24
C THR A 121 -15.18 7.50 -9.90
N LEU A 122 -16.31 7.67 -9.22
CA LEU A 122 -17.63 7.24 -9.64
C LEU A 122 -18.56 8.45 -9.76
N ASP A 123 -19.50 8.40 -10.69
CA ASP A 123 -20.62 9.36 -10.78
C ASP A 123 -21.74 8.98 -9.77
N GLU A 124 -22.78 9.82 -9.65
CA GLU A 124 -23.94 9.56 -8.77
C GLU A 124 -24.69 8.27 -9.14
N ASP A 125 -24.64 7.87 -10.41
CA ASP A 125 -25.16 6.60 -10.94
C ASP A 125 -24.25 5.39 -10.66
N LEU A 126 -23.16 5.54 -9.89
CA LEU A 126 -22.13 4.52 -9.65
C LEU A 126 -21.40 4.04 -10.92
N LYS A 127 -21.40 4.86 -11.98
CA LYS A 127 -20.63 4.60 -13.20
C LYS A 127 -19.21 5.13 -13.05
N PRO A 128 -18.19 4.41 -13.56
CA PRO A 128 -16.81 4.90 -13.52
C PRO A 128 -16.69 6.19 -14.33
N LEU A 129 -16.13 7.22 -13.70
CA LEU A 129 -15.92 8.53 -14.28
C LEU A 129 -14.43 8.82 -14.32
N HIS A 130 -13.90 9.14 -15.50
CA HIS A 130 -12.49 9.50 -15.66
C HIS A 130 -12.31 11.01 -15.45
N VAL A 131 -11.63 11.40 -14.37
CA VAL A 131 -11.40 12.79 -14.00
C VAL A 131 -9.91 13.01 -13.78
N PRO A 132 -9.35 14.15 -14.22
CA PRO A 132 -7.95 14.46 -13.94
C PRO A 132 -7.76 14.76 -12.44
N VAL A 133 -6.79 14.06 -11.85
CA VAL A 133 -6.36 14.17 -10.45
C VAL A 133 -4.87 14.52 -10.40
N ARG A 134 -4.50 15.38 -9.46
CA ARG A 134 -3.12 15.71 -9.13
C ARG A 134 -2.68 14.80 -7.99
N VAL A 135 -1.64 14.01 -8.23
CA VAL A 135 -1.05 13.12 -7.21
C VAL A 135 0.34 13.63 -6.87
N GLY A 136 0.65 13.75 -5.59
CA GLY A 136 1.97 14.15 -5.11
C GLY A 136 2.16 13.90 -3.62
N GLN A 137 3.27 14.37 -3.07
CA GLN A 137 3.61 14.14 -1.67
C GLN A 137 2.69 14.94 -0.74
N ALA A 138 2.07 14.25 0.22
CA ALA A 138 1.21 14.86 1.24
C ALA A 138 2.03 15.79 2.17
N VAL A 139 1.50 16.99 2.38
CA VAL A 139 2.06 18.04 3.24
C VAL A 139 0.91 18.79 3.92
N ASP A 140 1.16 19.36 5.10
CA ASP A 140 0.09 19.99 5.90
C ASP A 140 -0.48 21.24 5.22
N VAL A 141 0.38 22.20 4.84
CA VAL A 141 0.00 23.35 4.02
C VAL A 141 1.18 23.79 3.17
N VAL A 142 0.97 23.92 1.86
CA VAL A 142 1.88 24.55 0.91
C VAL A 142 1.12 25.45 -0.05
N GLY A 143 1.80 26.43 -0.64
CA GLY A 143 1.19 27.38 -1.57
C GLY A 143 1.18 28.81 -1.05
N GLN A 144 0.56 29.69 -1.83
CA GLN A 144 0.45 31.12 -1.48
C GLN A 144 -0.68 31.34 -0.48
N ALA A 145 -0.53 32.33 0.40
CA ALA A 145 -1.58 32.75 1.32
C ALA A 145 -2.87 33.09 0.53
N GLY A 146 -3.95 32.37 0.80
CA GLY A 146 -5.25 32.50 0.10
C GLY A 146 -5.67 31.28 -0.71
N SER A 147 -4.73 30.41 -1.12
CA SER A 147 -5.04 29.11 -1.74
C SER A 147 -4.10 28.04 -1.19
N PRO A 148 -4.35 27.56 0.05
CA PRO A 148 -3.56 26.48 0.63
C PRO A 148 -3.79 25.19 -0.16
N ARG A 149 -2.72 24.45 -0.41
CA ARG A 149 -2.72 23.11 -1.00
C ARG A 149 -2.10 22.12 -0.02
N THR A 150 -2.52 20.87 -0.07
CA THR A 150 -1.97 19.81 0.79
C THR A 150 -0.98 18.92 0.05
N ILE A 151 -0.65 19.24 -1.21
CA ILE A 151 0.24 18.44 -2.06
C ILE A 151 1.44 19.24 -2.59
N THR A 152 2.63 18.64 -2.54
CA THR A 152 3.84 19.11 -3.23
C THR A 152 4.26 18.18 -4.37
N GLY A 153 4.95 18.75 -5.39
CA GLY A 153 5.59 17.95 -6.45
C GLY A 153 4.60 17.12 -7.27
N PHE A 154 3.41 17.66 -7.53
CA PHE A 154 2.33 16.89 -8.12
C PHE A 154 2.54 16.59 -9.61
N GLN A 155 1.98 15.46 -10.03
CA GLN A 155 1.80 15.08 -11.43
C GLN A 155 0.32 14.86 -11.69
N THR A 156 -0.17 15.28 -12.86
CA THR A 156 -1.57 15.12 -13.23
C THR A 156 -1.77 13.78 -13.93
N TYR A 157 -2.67 12.98 -13.40
CA TYR A 157 -3.09 11.69 -13.93
C TYR A 157 -4.59 11.70 -14.19
N ASN A 158 -5.09 10.79 -15.02
CA ASN A 158 -6.52 10.52 -15.09
C ASN A 158 -6.84 9.29 -14.23
N THR A 159 -7.93 9.34 -13.48
CA THR A 159 -8.43 8.18 -12.73
C THR A 159 -8.80 7.04 -13.69
N PRO A 160 -8.64 5.75 -13.29
CA PRO A 160 -8.10 5.28 -12.02
C PRO A 160 -6.58 5.38 -11.91
N VAL A 161 -6.09 5.75 -10.72
CA VAL A 161 -4.65 5.88 -10.42
C VAL A 161 -4.30 5.14 -9.13
N VAL A 162 -3.08 4.62 -9.03
CA VAL A 162 -2.58 3.98 -7.79
C VAL A 162 -1.73 4.99 -7.03
N LEU A 163 -2.07 5.25 -5.77
CA LEU A 163 -1.33 6.19 -4.94
C LEU A 163 -0.12 5.51 -4.28
N ALA A 164 1.07 6.12 -4.35
CA ALA A 164 2.25 5.65 -3.64
C ALA A 164 2.18 5.99 -2.14
N ALA A 165 3.15 5.49 -1.36
CA ALA A 165 3.05 5.58 0.10
C ALA A 165 3.40 7.02 0.53
N GLY A 166 2.46 7.71 1.19
CA GLY A 166 2.63 9.12 1.55
C GLY A 166 2.32 10.09 0.40
N GLU A 167 1.80 9.58 -0.72
CA GLU A 167 1.18 10.41 -1.73
C GLU A 167 -0.29 10.63 -1.39
N GLN A 168 -0.79 11.81 -1.75
CA GLN A 168 -2.19 12.20 -1.65
C GLN A 168 -2.66 12.67 -3.02
N ALA A 169 -3.97 12.59 -3.27
CA ALA A 169 -4.59 13.06 -4.49
C ALA A 169 -5.49 14.28 -4.22
N GLU A 170 -5.50 15.22 -5.15
CA GLU A 170 -6.43 16.35 -5.23
C GLU A 170 -7.08 16.37 -6.63
N LEU A 171 -8.33 16.84 -6.74
CA LEU A 171 -8.96 17.01 -8.06
C LEU A 171 -8.30 18.15 -8.83
N ALA A 172 -8.06 17.94 -10.13
CA ALA A 172 -7.51 18.98 -11.00
C ALA A 172 -8.58 19.88 -11.64
N THR A 173 -9.85 19.53 -11.49
CA THR A 173 -11.00 20.17 -12.13
C THR A 173 -12.06 20.58 -11.12
N GLU A 174 -12.67 21.75 -11.33
CA GLU A 174 -13.79 22.27 -10.51
C GLU A 174 -15.17 21.81 -11.02
N LYS A 175 -15.21 21.07 -12.14
CA LYS A 175 -16.43 20.47 -12.72
C LYS A 175 -17.16 19.53 -11.76
N TYR A 176 -16.41 18.89 -10.87
CA TYR A 176 -16.90 17.89 -9.95
C TYR A 176 -16.49 18.22 -8.52
N ILE A 177 -17.40 17.97 -7.59
CA ILE A 177 -17.19 18.10 -6.15
C ILE A 177 -17.19 16.67 -5.57
N PRO A 178 -16.15 16.29 -4.81
CA PRO A 178 -16.11 14.99 -4.17
C PRO A 178 -17.02 14.99 -2.93
N LEU A 179 -17.74 13.90 -2.69
CA LEU A 179 -18.56 13.76 -1.48
C LEU A 179 -17.71 13.57 -0.21
N THR A 180 -16.49 13.08 -0.36
CA THR A 180 -15.52 12.89 0.73
C THR A 180 -14.38 13.89 0.60
N PRO A 181 -13.88 14.45 1.72
CA PRO A 181 -12.72 15.36 1.69
C PRO A 181 -11.43 14.62 1.33
N VAL A 182 -11.35 13.32 1.61
CA VAL A 182 -10.20 12.45 1.31
C VAL A 182 -10.46 11.70 0.01
N LEU A 183 -9.50 11.76 -0.92
CA LEU A 183 -9.54 11.07 -2.20
C LEU A 183 -8.78 9.73 -2.14
N GLU A 184 -9.35 8.76 -1.44
CA GLU A 184 -8.80 7.41 -1.30
C GLU A 184 -9.82 6.35 -1.74
N GLY A 185 -9.37 5.29 -2.40
CA GLY A 185 -10.24 4.17 -2.77
C GLY A 185 -11.33 4.57 -3.76
N PHE A 186 -12.59 4.40 -3.38
CA PHE A 186 -13.73 4.74 -4.22
C PHE A 186 -14.31 6.08 -3.79
N VAL A 187 -14.26 7.06 -4.69
CA VAL A 187 -14.78 8.41 -4.44
C VAL A 187 -15.95 8.68 -5.36
N ILE A 188 -17.08 9.07 -4.80
CA ILE A 188 -18.24 9.53 -5.57
C ILE A 188 -18.10 11.03 -5.80
N LEU A 189 -18.20 11.41 -7.07
CA LEU A 189 -18.13 12.78 -7.56
C LEU A 189 -19.53 13.25 -7.94
N ARG A 190 -19.92 14.43 -7.47
CA ARG A 190 -21.12 15.14 -7.88
C ARG A 190 -20.76 16.23 -8.87
N LYS A 191 -21.59 16.44 -9.90
CA LYS A 191 -21.43 17.61 -10.79
C LYS A 191 -21.62 18.91 -10.01
N ASN A 192 -20.70 19.84 -10.19
CA ASN A 192 -20.77 21.13 -9.51
C ASN A 192 -21.92 21.98 -10.10
N PRO A 193 -22.94 22.36 -9.32
CA PRO A 193 -24.06 23.17 -9.81
C PRO A 193 -23.68 24.63 -10.11
N GLU A 194 -22.58 25.13 -9.55
CA GLU A 194 -22.09 26.51 -9.76
C GLU A 194 -21.07 26.60 -10.91
N HIS A 195 -20.74 25.48 -11.55
CA HIS A 195 -19.80 25.47 -12.67
C HIS A 195 -20.50 25.92 -13.96
N HIS A 196 -20.24 27.16 -14.35
CA HIS A 196 -20.56 27.66 -15.68
C HIS A 196 -19.45 27.21 -16.65
N GLU A 197 -19.80 26.45 -17.68
CA GLU A 197 -18.91 26.17 -18.80
C GLU A 197 -18.77 27.45 -19.63
N ASP A 198 -17.65 28.14 -19.50
CA ASP A 198 -17.16 29.08 -20.52
C ASP A 198 -16.52 28.32 -21.70
#